data_AF-A0A392N4C4-F1
#
_entry.id   AF-A0A392N4C4-F1
#
_cell.length_a   1.000
_cell.length_b   1.000
_cell.length_c   1.000
_cell.angle_alpha   90.00
_cell.angle_beta   90.00
_cell.angle_gamma   90.00
#
_symmetry.space_group_name_H-M   'P 1'
#
loop_
_entity.id
_entity.type
_entity.pdbx_description
1 polymer ?
#
loop_
_entity_poly.entity_id
_entity_poly.type
_entity_poly.pdbx_seq_one_letter_code
_entity_poly.pdbx_strand_id
1 'polypeptide(L)'
;MPKDYNGSPKHYNQLESKRNRLTWILGVSGLCILSYVMGAWKNTVTPTNQSETYSKVDCNAASNTGGSSSTSSSSSNLDFSSHHSLEISTSGGIKEFPPCDMTYSEYTPCQDPPRGRKFDRNMLKYRERHCPTKEELLYCLIPAPPKYKTPFKWPQSRDYAWYDNIPHKELSIEKAIQNWIQVEGDRFRFPGGGTMFPRGADAYIDDINELIPLTTGNIRTAIDTGCGVASWGAYLLKRDIQAMSFAPRDTHEAQVQFALERGVPAMIGIMASQRLPYPARAFDMAHCSRCLIPWHKY
;
A
#
# COMPACT_ATOMS: atom_id res chain seq x y z
N MET A 1 13.80 -13.21 0.89
CA MET A 1 14.34 -12.28 1.90
C MET A 1 14.32 -10.88 1.30
N PRO A 2 13.59 -9.93 1.91
CA PRO A 2 13.49 -8.58 1.38
C PRO A 2 14.80 -7.84 1.69
N LYS A 3 15.38 -7.19 0.67
CA LYS A 3 16.46 -6.23 0.83
C LYS A 3 15.83 -4.91 1.26
N ASP A 4 16.15 -4.46 2.46
CA ASP A 4 15.88 -3.09 2.88
C ASP A 4 16.80 -2.17 2.06
N TYR A 5 16.21 -1.37 1.18
CA TYR A 5 16.94 -0.32 0.48
C TYR A 5 16.96 0.92 1.39
N ASN A 6 18.08 1.14 2.06
CA ASN A 6 18.36 2.42 2.67
C ASN A 6 18.42 3.51 1.59
N GLY A 7 17.74 4.62 1.86
CA GLY A 7 17.77 5.83 1.04
C GLY A 7 19.19 6.23 0.64
N SER A 8 19.31 6.67 -0.60
CA SER A 8 20.56 6.96 -1.31
C SER A 8 21.44 8.01 -0.61
N PRO A 9 22.73 7.72 -0.37
CA PRO A 9 23.72 8.75 -0.13
C PRO A 9 24.65 8.91 -1.34
N LYS A 10 24.65 10.15 -1.82
CA LYS A 10 25.55 10.87 -2.73
C LYS A 10 26.94 10.22 -2.97
N HIS A 11 27.34 10.27 -4.24
CA HIS A 11 28.51 9.69 -4.96
C HIS A 11 29.88 9.50 -4.24
N TYR A 12 30.12 10.08 -3.07
CA TYR A 12 31.37 9.92 -2.33
C TYR A 12 31.45 8.60 -1.54
N ASN A 13 30.31 8.06 -1.11
CA ASN A 13 30.24 6.83 -0.29
C ASN A 13 30.44 5.52 -1.07
N GLN A 14 30.48 5.55 -2.40
CA GLN A 14 30.48 4.34 -3.22
C GLN A 14 31.84 3.63 -3.27
N LEU A 15 32.94 4.39 -3.18
CA LEU A 15 34.31 3.85 -3.14
C LEU A 15 34.63 3.26 -1.76
N GLU A 16 34.21 3.92 -0.69
CA GLU A 16 34.43 3.46 0.68
C GLU A 16 33.53 2.26 1.03
N SER A 17 32.29 2.24 0.53
CA SER A 17 31.38 1.08 0.63
C SER A 17 31.92 -0.15 -0.09
N LYS A 18 32.53 -0.01 -1.27
CA LYS A 18 33.17 -1.13 -1.99
C LYS A 18 34.33 -1.72 -1.18
N ARG A 19 35.16 -0.87 -0.55
CA ARG A 19 36.27 -1.31 0.30
C ARG A 19 35.77 -2.04 1.56
N ASN A 20 34.76 -1.50 2.23
CA ASN A 20 34.17 -2.13 3.42
C ASN A 20 33.40 -3.41 3.09
N ARG A 21 32.78 -3.50 1.91
CA ARG A 21 32.10 -4.72 1.46
C ARG A 21 33.09 -5.83 1.13
N LEU A 22 34.27 -5.50 0.59
CA LEU A 22 35.33 -6.47 0.33
C LEU A 22 35.92 -7.02 1.63
N THR A 23 36.19 -6.15 2.62
CA THR A 23 36.69 -6.60 3.94
C THR A 23 35.65 -7.45 4.67
N TRP A 24 34.36 -7.14 4.55
CA TRP A 24 33.28 -7.95 5.13
C TRP A 24 33.17 -9.34 4.46
N ILE A 25 33.27 -9.41 3.14
CA ILE A 25 33.24 -10.68 2.40
C ILE A 25 34.44 -11.56 2.78
N LEU A 26 35.64 -10.99 2.85
CA LEU A 26 36.85 -11.71 3.25
C LEU A 26 36.79 -12.16 4.73
N GLY A 27 36.24 -11.32 5.62
CA GLY A 27 36.05 -11.67 7.03
C GLY A 27 35.07 -12.82 7.23
N VAL A 28 33.93 -12.78 6.54
CA VAL A 28 32.93 -13.87 6.60
C VAL A 28 33.45 -15.15 5.96
N SER A 29 34.13 -15.07 4.82
CA SER A 29 34.70 -16.28 4.22
C SER A 29 35.75 -16.91 5.14
N GLY A 30 36.59 -16.09 5.79
CA GLY A 30 37.55 -16.55 6.79
C GLY A 30 36.89 -17.25 7.99
N LEU A 31 35.82 -16.66 8.54
CA LEU A 31 35.04 -17.26 9.63
C LEU A 31 34.34 -18.55 9.22
N CYS A 32 33.80 -18.63 8.00
CA CYS A 32 33.18 -19.86 7.47
C CYS A 32 34.22 -20.98 7.30
N ILE A 33 35.42 -20.68 6.80
CA ILE A 33 36.50 -21.65 6.66
C ILE A 33 36.97 -22.12 8.04
N LEU A 34 37.16 -21.22 9.00
CA LEU A 34 37.51 -21.56 10.39
C LEU A 34 36.46 -22.46 11.04
N SER A 35 35.17 -22.14 10.86
CA SER A 35 34.05 -22.94 11.38
C SER A 35 33.98 -24.32 10.73
N TYR A 36 34.25 -24.41 9.44
CA TYR A 36 34.32 -25.67 8.70
C TYR A 36 35.48 -26.55 9.19
N VAL A 37 36.67 -25.97 9.39
CA VAL A 37 37.85 -26.69 9.91
C VAL A 37 37.63 -27.14 11.36
N MET A 38 37.05 -26.30 12.22
CA MET A 38 36.71 -26.67 13.60
C MET A 38 35.61 -27.72 13.68
N GLY A 39 34.63 -27.69 12.77
CA GLY A 39 33.58 -28.70 12.65
C GLY A 39 34.12 -30.04 12.12
N ALA A 40 35.06 -30.01 11.17
CA ALA A 40 35.72 -31.20 10.65
C ALA A 40 36.66 -31.86 11.69
N TRP A 41 37.17 -31.11 12.66
CA TRP A 41 38.00 -31.64 13.75
C TRP A 41 37.22 -32.18 14.96
N LYS A 42 35.91 -31.91 15.07
CA LYS A 42 35.07 -32.39 16.19
C LYS A 42 34.21 -33.61 15.86
N ASN A 43 34.36 -34.23 14.70
CA ASN A 43 33.68 -35.49 14.37
C ASN A 43 34.57 -36.69 14.69
N THR A 44 34.66 -37.01 15.98
CA THR A 44 34.81 -38.40 16.41
C THR A 44 34.05 -38.53 17.72
N VAL A 45 33.26 -39.60 17.83
CA VAL A 45 32.43 -40.05 18.97
C VAL A 45 30.92 -39.73 18.89
N THR A 46 30.18 -40.77 18.51
CA THR A 46 28.81 -41.12 18.92
C THR A 46 28.88 -42.56 19.49
N PRO A 47 27.84 -43.13 20.14
CA PRO A 47 26.59 -42.56 20.69
C PRO A 47 26.24 -43.12 22.10
N THR A 48 25.31 -42.49 22.83
CA THR A 48 24.35 -43.27 23.66
C THR A 48 23.04 -42.55 23.99
N ASN A 49 21.98 -43.36 23.92
CA ASN A 49 20.58 -43.21 24.32
C ASN A 49 20.28 -42.38 25.57
N GLN A 50 19.12 -41.72 25.59
CA GLN A 50 17.98 -42.13 26.43
C GLN A 50 16.69 -41.38 26.11
N SER A 51 15.61 -42.07 26.44
CA SER A 51 14.21 -41.92 26.09
C SER A 51 13.40 -41.17 27.16
N GLU A 52 12.11 -40.96 26.83
CA GLU A 52 10.98 -40.61 27.72
C GLU A 52 10.81 -39.10 28.02
N THR A 53 9.62 -38.50 28.12
CA THR A 53 8.25 -39.02 28.36
C THR A 53 7.20 -37.99 27.91
N TYR A 54 6.00 -38.48 27.60
CA TYR A 54 4.77 -37.73 27.31
C TYR A 54 4.19 -36.97 28.51
N SER A 55 3.46 -35.88 28.27
CA SER A 55 2.32 -35.45 29.11
C SER A 55 1.31 -34.65 28.28
N LYS A 56 0.16 -35.29 28.02
CA LYS A 56 -1.04 -34.73 27.40
C LYS A 56 -1.95 -34.24 28.53
N VAL A 57 -2.53 -33.04 28.41
CA VAL A 57 -3.67 -32.62 29.24
C VAL A 57 -4.84 -32.32 28.32
N ASP A 58 -5.92 -33.07 28.57
CA ASP A 58 -7.18 -33.09 27.85
C ASP A 58 -8.15 -32.03 28.43
N CYS A 59 -9.09 -31.60 27.59
CA CYS A 59 -10.21 -30.73 27.96
C CYS A 59 -11.31 -31.51 28.68
N ASN A 60 -12.08 -30.85 29.56
CA ASN A 60 -13.40 -31.35 29.92
C ASN A 60 -14.48 -30.27 29.83
N ALA A 61 -15.64 -30.73 29.39
CA ALA A 61 -16.80 -30.02 28.93
C ALA A 61 -17.90 -29.92 30.01
N ALA A 62 -19.04 -29.35 29.56
CA ALA A 62 -20.38 -29.32 30.13
C ALA A 62 -20.74 -28.03 30.90
N SER A 63 -21.92 -27.44 30.79
CA SER A 63 -23.07 -27.58 29.88
C SER A 63 -24.15 -26.57 30.31
N ASN A 64 -24.86 -26.00 29.34
CA ASN A 64 -26.28 -25.59 29.33
C ASN A 64 -26.93 -24.76 30.47
N THR A 65 -27.57 -23.68 30.05
CA THR A 65 -29.01 -23.31 30.21
C THR A 65 -29.18 -21.96 29.48
N GLY A 66 -30.14 -21.69 28.58
CA GLY A 66 -31.56 -21.99 28.56
C GLY A 66 -32.31 -20.67 28.86
N GLY A 67 -32.85 -19.97 27.86
CA GLY A 67 -33.63 -18.75 28.07
C GLY A 67 -34.13 -18.07 26.79
N SER A 68 -35.46 -18.10 26.61
CA SER A 68 -36.22 -17.78 25.40
C SER A 68 -36.27 -16.31 24.96
N SER A 69 -36.58 -16.19 23.67
CA SER A 69 -37.06 -15.03 22.91
C SER A 69 -38.22 -14.24 23.53
N SER A 70 -38.16 -12.91 23.40
CA SER A 70 -39.34 -12.05 23.27
C SER A 70 -39.08 -10.93 22.26
N THR A 71 -39.88 -10.96 21.20
CA THR A 71 -39.92 -9.98 20.12
C THR A 71 -40.79 -8.81 20.56
N SER A 72 -40.20 -7.64 20.79
CA SER A 72 -40.95 -6.39 20.98
C SER A 72 -40.63 -5.44 19.84
N SER A 73 -41.62 -5.26 18.97
CA SER A 73 -41.66 -4.24 17.94
C SER A 73 -41.88 -2.87 18.59
N SER A 74 -40.80 -2.19 18.97
CA SER A 74 -40.83 -0.77 19.26
C SER A 74 -40.56 0.00 17.97
N SER A 75 -41.50 0.89 17.62
CA SER A 75 -41.33 1.89 16.56
C SER A 75 -40.15 2.79 16.94
N SER A 76 -38.96 2.49 16.41
CA SER A 76 -37.76 3.30 16.64
C SER A 76 -37.95 4.65 15.96
N ASN A 77 -38.18 5.68 16.77
CA ASN A 77 -38.08 7.07 16.34
C ASN A 77 -36.64 7.28 15.91
N LEU A 78 -36.41 7.42 14.60
CA LEU A 78 -35.07 7.53 14.04
C LEU A 78 -34.54 8.93 14.36
N ASP A 79 -33.56 8.99 15.24
CA ASP A 79 -32.82 10.22 15.53
C ASP A 79 -31.82 10.48 14.39
N PHE A 80 -32.08 11.53 13.61
CA PHE A 80 -31.20 12.01 12.54
C PHE A 80 -30.22 13.08 13.03
N SER A 81 -30.19 13.36 14.33
CA SER A 81 -29.27 14.33 14.93
C SER A 81 -27.85 13.77 14.94
N SER A 82 -26.88 14.59 14.53
CA SER A 82 -25.48 14.20 14.64
C SER A 82 -25.06 14.12 16.11
N HIS A 83 -24.99 12.92 16.67
CA HIS A 83 -24.50 12.69 18.05
C HIS A 83 -22.98 12.88 18.23
N HIS A 84 -22.32 13.43 17.22
CA HIS A 84 -20.90 13.73 17.19
C HIS A 84 -20.72 15.22 16.87
N SER A 85 -21.35 16.09 17.67
CA SER A 85 -20.90 17.46 17.79
C SER A 85 -19.67 17.48 18.69
N LEU A 86 -18.49 17.64 18.10
CA LEU A 86 -17.29 17.94 18.87
C LEU A 86 -17.51 19.31 19.53
N GLU A 87 -17.64 19.35 20.85
CA GLU A 87 -17.45 20.61 21.58
C GLU A 87 -16.00 21.03 21.37
N ILE A 88 -15.76 21.94 20.42
CA ILE A 88 -14.46 22.56 20.24
C ILE A 88 -14.28 23.48 21.45
N SER A 89 -13.75 22.93 22.53
CA SER A 89 -13.29 23.70 23.67
C SER A 89 -12.17 24.61 23.17
N THR A 90 -12.48 25.88 22.95
CA THR A 90 -11.52 26.94 22.57
C THR A 90 -10.52 27.27 23.69
N SER A 91 -10.46 26.44 24.74
CA SER A 91 -9.58 26.57 25.90
C SER A 91 -8.22 25.86 25.74
N GLY A 92 -8.00 25.12 24.65
CA GLY A 92 -6.68 24.55 24.32
C GLY A 92 -5.95 25.43 23.31
N GLY A 93 -4.78 25.97 23.69
CA GLY A 93 -3.92 26.68 22.74
C GLY A 93 -3.59 25.83 21.50
N ILE A 94 -3.31 26.48 20.37
CA ILE A 94 -2.96 25.81 19.11
C ILE A 94 -1.73 24.93 19.40
N LYS A 95 -1.90 23.61 19.32
CA LYS A 95 -0.80 22.67 19.49
C LYS A 95 0.06 22.71 18.23
N GLU A 96 1.21 23.37 18.32
CA GLU A 96 2.18 23.40 17.23
C GLU A 96 2.90 22.05 17.13
N PHE A 97 3.01 21.53 15.90
CA PHE A 97 3.70 20.29 15.60
C PHE A 97 5.00 20.62 14.86
N PRO A 98 6.17 20.14 15.32
CA PRO A 98 7.43 20.35 14.62
C PRO A 98 7.45 19.59 13.28
N PRO A 99 8.31 19.97 12.32
CA PRO A 99 8.53 19.18 11.12
C PRO A 99 9.16 17.83 11.46
N CYS A 100 8.71 16.76 10.81
CA CYS A 100 9.37 15.46 10.87
C CYS A 100 10.69 15.46 10.09
N ASP A 101 11.58 14.52 10.39
CA ASP A 101 12.72 14.23 9.53
C ASP A 101 12.21 13.80 8.12
N MET A 102 12.93 14.22 7.07
CA MET A 102 12.65 13.83 5.69
C MET A 102 12.70 12.31 5.49
N THR A 103 13.37 11.54 6.35
CA THR A 103 13.29 10.06 6.31
C THR A 103 11.87 9.53 6.45
N TYR A 104 10.95 10.33 7.00
CA TYR A 104 9.54 9.98 7.14
C TYR A 104 8.66 10.48 5.99
N SER A 105 9.21 11.11 4.95
CA SER A 105 8.41 11.66 3.84
C SER A 105 7.50 10.64 3.15
N GLU A 106 7.92 9.37 3.12
CA GLU A 106 7.17 8.25 2.56
C GLU A 106 6.60 7.32 3.64
N TYR A 107 6.59 7.76 4.88
CA TYR A 107 6.12 6.96 5.99
C TYR A 107 4.60 6.81 5.94
N THR A 108 4.14 5.60 5.61
CA THR A 108 2.73 5.22 5.67
C THR A 108 2.51 4.30 6.88
N PRO A 109 2.25 4.85 8.09
CA PRO A 109 2.26 4.09 9.36
C PRO A 109 1.34 2.87 9.38
N CYS A 110 0.15 3.01 8.80
CA CYS A 110 -0.83 1.93 8.73
C CYS A 110 -0.57 0.92 7.61
N GLN A 111 0.42 1.16 6.76
CA GLN A 111 0.79 0.33 5.62
C GLN A 111 2.28 -0.03 5.71
N ASP A 112 2.75 -0.27 6.93
CA ASP A 112 4.14 -0.61 7.22
C ASP A 112 4.42 -2.10 6.89
N PRO A 113 5.33 -2.42 5.94
CA PRO A 113 5.56 -3.81 5.51
C PRO A 113 6.05 -4.74 6.63
N PRO A 114 7.01 -4.36 7.50
CA PRO A 114 7.40 -5.17 8.65
C PRO A 114 6.24 -5.53 9.58
N ARG A 115 5.36 -4.57 9.89
CA ARG A 115 4.16 -4.81 10.71
C ARG A 115 3.16 -5.72 10.00
N GLY A 116 2.83 -5.42 8.74
CA GLY A 116 1.86 -6.20 7.96
C GLY A 116 2.26 -7.67 7.81
N ARG A 117 3.55 -7.97 7.61
CA ARG A 117 4.08 -9.34 7.48
C ARG A 117 3.85 -10.25 8.69
N LYS A 118 3.49 -9.70 9.86
CA LYS A 118 3.16 -10.47 11.07
C LYS A 118 1.77 -11.11 11.01
N PHE A 119 0.91 -10.66 10.09
CA PHE A 119 -0.47 -11.13 9.96
C PHE A 119 -0.58 -12.27 8.93
N ASP A 120 -1.71 -12.96 8.99
CA ASP A 120 -2.05 -14.08 8.11
C ASP A 120 -1.94 -13.68 6.62
N ARG A 121 -1.45 -14.61 5.81
CA ARG A 121 -1.34 -14.42 4.36
C ARG A 121 -2.63 -14.76 3.61
N ASN A 122 -3.52 -15.52 4.24
CA ASN A 122 -4.80 -15.86 3.65
C ASN A 122 -5.60 -14.58 3.37
N MET A 123 -6.27 -14.54 2.21
CA MET A 123 -7.02 -13.37 1.73
C MET A 123 -6.21 -12.07 1.71
N LEU A 124 -4.87 -12.14 1.61
CA LEU A 124 -3.98 -10.97 1.60
C LEU A 124 -4.06 -10.09 2.87
N LYS A 125 -4.51 -10.61 4.02
CA LYS A 125 -4.64 -9.84 5.28
C LYS A 125 -3.36 -9.11 5.70
N TYR A 126 -2.19 -9.69 5.44
CA TYR A 126 -0.88 -9.06 5.68
C TYR A 126 -0.63 -7.73 4.93
N ARG A 127 -1.45 -7.42 3.92
CA ARG A 127 -1.41 -6.16 3.14
C ARG A 127 -2.55 -5.19 3.51
N GLU A 128 -3.38 -5.54 4.48
CA GLU A 128 -4.41 -4.64 5.03
C GLU A 128 -3.78 -3.53 5.87
N ARG A 129 -4.63 -2.58 6.30
CA ARG A 129 -4.24 -1.52 7.21
C ARG A 129 -3.97 -2.07 8.61
N HIS A 130 -2.71 -1.97 9.05
CA HIS A 130 -2.26 -2.32 10.39
C HIS A 130 -1.59 -1.09 10.99
N CYS A 131 -2.27 -0.38 11.88
CA CYS A 131 -1.80 0.92 12.40
C CYS A 131 -0.91 0.80 13.65
N PRO A 132 -0.06 1.81 13.91
CA PRO A 132 0.63 2.00 15.19
C PRO A 132 -0.31 2.10 16.38
N THR A 133 0.15 1.67 17.55
CA THR A 133 -0.51 1.99 18.83
C THR A 133 -0.30 3.47 19.16
N LYS A 134 -0.99 3.98 20.20
CA LYS A 134 -0.92 5.40 20.56
C LYS A 134 0.50 5.85 20.94
N GLU A 135 1.28 4.94 21.50
CA GLU A 135 2.66 5.16 21.95
C GLU A 135 3.65 5.23 20.79
N GLU A 136 3.29 4.66 19.63
CA GLU A 136 4.09 4.65 18.40
C GLU A 136 3.75 5.83 17.46
N LEU A 137 2.78 6.67 17.83
CA LEU A 137 2.35 7.80 17.00
C LEU A 137 3.40 8.90 16.94
N LEU A 138 3.74 9.31 15.72
CA LEU A 138 4.56 10.49 15.46
C LEU A 138 3.70 11.75 15.55
N TYR A 139 4.16 12.70 16.36
CA TYR A 139 3.52 14.00 16.54
C TYR A 139 4.35 15.10 15.85
N CYS A 140 4.44 15.02 14.53
CA CYS A 140 5.16 15.97 13.69
C CYS A 140 4.48 16.11 12.31
N LEU A 141 4.77 17.19 11.60
CA LEU A 141 4.25 17.45 10.25
C LEU A 141 5.27 16.99 9.21
N ILE A 142 4.83 16.18 8.24
CA ILE A 142 5.68 15.76 7.13
C ILE A 142 5.95 16.97 6.21
N PRO A 143 7.20 17.43 6.08
CA PRO A 143 7.53 18.53 5.17
C PRO A 143 7.36 18.10 3.70
N ALA A 144 7.04 19.06 2.84
CA ALA A 144 7.04 18.83 1.41
C ALA A 144 8.47 18.53 0.89
N PRO A 145 8.61 17.71 -0.16
CA PRO A 145 9.90 17.47 -0.79
C PRO A 145 10.62 18.78 -1.20
N PRO A 146 11.96 18.83 -1.17
CA PRO A 146 12.69 19.98 -1.66
C PRO A 146 12.32 20.30 -3.12
N LYS A 147 12.02 21.57 -3.40
CA LYS A 147 11.56 22.07 -4.71
C LYS A 147 10.18 21.58 -5.14
N TYR A 148 9.35 21.14 -4.20
CA TYR A 148 7.93 20.87 -4.47
C TYR A 148 7.28 22.04 -5.20
N LYS A 149 6.49 21.72 -6.21
CA LYS A 149 5.75 22.68 -7.05
C LYS A 149 4.27 22.38 -6.96
N THR A 150 3.43 23.40 -7.12
CA THR A 150 1.99 23.20 -7.27
C THR A 150 1.71 22.26 -8.46
N PRO A 151 0.87 21.23 -8.28
CA PRO A 151 0.44 20.35 -9.37
C PRO A 151 -0.13 21.11 -10.56
N PHE A 152 -0.05 20.51 -11.75
CA PHE A 152 -0.70 21.05 -12.94
C PHE A 152 -2.22 21.13 -12.73
N LYS A 153 -2.88 22.00 -13.49
CA LYS A 153 -4.35 22.02 -13.51
C LYS A 153 -4.89 20.92 -14.41
N TRP A 154 -6.08 20.42 -14.11
CA TRP A 154 -6.82 19.56 -15.03
C TRP A 154 -7.12 20.32 -16.34
N PRO A 155 -7.05 19.68 -17.53
CA PRO A 155 -6.75 18.27 -17.79
C PRO A 155 -5.25 17.95 -17.96
N GLN A 156 -4.36 18.94 -17.90
CA GLN A 156 -2.92 18.71 -18.09
C GLN A 156 -2.34 17.79 -17.01
N SER A 157 -2.83 17.91 -15.77
CA SER A 157 -2.43 17.04 -14.66
C SER A 157 -2.72 15.57 -14.90
N ARG A 158 -3.66 15.23 -15.79
CA ARG A 158 -3.91 13.84 -16.19
C ARG A 158 -2.64 13.18 -16.72
N ASP A 159 -1.88 13.89 -17.54
CA ASP A 159 -0.76 13.30 -18.29
C ASP A 159 0.60 13.72 -17.73
N TYR A 160 0.65 14.67 -16.80
CA TYR A 160 1.90 15.22 -16.28
C TYR A 160 1.91 15.42 -14.77
N ALA A 161 3.07 15.15 -14.16
CA ALA A 161 3.39 15.53 -12.78
C ALA A 161 4.81 16.09 -12.73
N TRP A 162 5.12 16.92 -11.72
CA TRP A 162 6.48 17.42 -11.52
C TRP A 162 7.39 16.32 -10.99
N TYR A 163 8.63 16.26 -11.50
CA TYR A 163 9.62 15.32 -11.02
C TYR A 163 9.94 15.53 -9.53
N ASP A 164 10.15 16.78 -9.12
CA ASP A 164 10.54 17.13 -7.74
C ASP A 164 9.45 16.82 -6.70
N ASN A 165 8.18 16.67 -7.12
CA ASN A 165 7.09 16.29 -6.21
C ASN A 165 7.15 14.80 -5.83
N ILE A 166 7.73 13.96 -6.70
CA ILE A 166 7.85 12.50 -6.52
C ILE A 166 9.23 12.09 -7.03
N PRO A 167 10.33 12.37 -6.31
CA PRO A 167 11.69 12.25 -6.84
C PRO A 167 12.20 10.79 -6.96
N HIS A 168 11.36 9.88 -7.44
CA HIS A 168 11.60 8.45 -7.64
C HIS A 168 11.74 8.14 -9.13
N LYS A 169 12.92 7.67 -9.55
CA LYS A 169 13.18 7.25 -10.95
C LYS A 169 13.00 5.76 -11.15
N GLU A 170 12.88 4.99 -10.07
CA GLU A 170 12.89 3.53 -10.11
C GLU A 170 11.71 3.01 -10.96
N LEU A 171 10.52 3.60 -10.78
CA LEU A 171 9.35 3.24 -11.58
C LEU A 171 9.50 3.57 -13.06
N SER A 172 10.12 4.70 -13.40
CA SER A 172 10.34 5.07 -14.81
C SER A 172 11.41 4.22 -15.47
N ILE A 173 12.40 3.73 -14.71
CA ILE A 173 13.45 2.83 -15.21
C ILE A 173 12.92 1.41 -15.35
N GLU A 174 12.31 0.86 -14.30
CA GLU A 174 11.89 -0.55 -14.27
C GLU A 174 10.65 -0.83 -15.13
N LYS A 175 9.77 0.17 -15.29
CA LYS A 175 8.53 0.06 -16.09
C LYS A 175 8.60 0.82 -17.41
N ALA A 176 9.80 1.23 -17.84
CA ALA A 176 10.02 1.94 -19.11
C ALA A 176 9.39 1.21 -20.31
N ILE A 177 9.61 -0.11 -20.40
CA ILE A 177 9.11 -0.96 -21.51
C ILE A 177 7.57 -0.95 -21.59
N GLN A 178 6.90 -0.77 -20.45
CA GLN A 178 5.44 -0.83 -20.36
C GLN A 178 4.77 0.54 -20.58
N ASN A 179 5.55 1.58 -20.88
CA ASN A 179 5.07 2.95 -21.06
C ASN A 179 4.17 3.43 -19.90
N TRP A 180 4.50 3.08 -18.65
CA TRP A 180 3.74 3.58 -17.49
C TRP A 180 4.03 5.05 -17.23
N ILE A 181 5.32 5.39 -17.17
CA ILE A 181 5.82 6.72 -16.84
C ILE A 181 7.08 6.97 -17.68
N GLN A 182 7.18 8.16 -18.26
CA GLN A 182 8.37 8.64 -18.96
C GLN A 182 8.91 9.86 -18.22
N VAL A 183 10.23 9.99 -18.13
CA VAL A 183 10.86 11.19 -17.57
C VAL A 183 11.18 12.14 -18.71
N GLU A 184 10.60 13.34 -18.68
CA GLU A 184 10.77 14.40 -19.67
C GLU A 184 11.30 15.66 -18.96
N GLY A 185 12.62 15.80 -18.88
CA GLY A 185 13.26 16.93 -18.20
C GLY A 185 12.92 16.96 -16.71
N ASP A 186 12.17 17.99 -16.28
CA ASP A 186 11.71 18.17 -14.90
C ASP A 186 10.29 17.63 -14.64
N ARG A 187 9.76 16.80 -15.54
CA ARG A 187 8.40 16.25 -15.48
C ARG A 187 8.39 14.74 -15.64
N PHE A 188 7.38 14.13 -15.06
CA PHE A 188 6.89 12.82 -15.45
C PHE A 188 5.75 12.96 -16.45
N ARG A 189 5.76 12.12 -17.48
CA ARG A 189 4.66 11.96 -18.43
C ARG A 189 4.01 10.59 -18.27
N PHE A 190 2.69 10.57 -18.27
CA PHE A 190 1.85 9.38 -18.10
C PHE A 190 1.05 9.19 -19.38
N PRO A 191 1.51 8.35 -20.33
CA PRO A 191 0.83 8.19 -21.61
C PRO A 191 -0.45 7.33 -21.52
N GLY A 192 -0.89 6.98 -20.31
CA GLY A 192 -2.01 6.07 -20.07
C GLY A 192 -1.66 4.60 -20.34
N GLY A 193 -0.38 4.29 -20.58
CA GLY A 193 0.10 2.94 -20.81
C GLY A 193 0.04 2.06 -19.55
N GLY A 194 0.38 0.79 -19.72
CA GLY A 194 0.24 -0.22 -18.68
C GLY A 194 0.62 -1.60 -19.18
N THR A 195 0.93 -2.55 -18.28
CA THR A 195 0.90 -3.97 -18.69
C THR A 195 -0.48 -4.34 -19.25
N MET A 196 -1.52 -3.71 -18.69
CA MET A 196 -2.93 -3.94 -19.00
C MET A 196 -3.45 -3.01 -20.10
N PHE A 197 -2.70 -1.97 -20.44
CA PHE A 197 -3.10 -0.95 -21.40
C PHE A 197 -2.03 -0.80 -22.49
N PRO A 198 -1.75 -1.83 -23.29
CA PRO A 198 -0.71 -1.78 -24.32
C PRO A 198 -1.01 -0.72 -25.40
N ARG A 199 -2.30 -0.45 -25.66
CA ARG A 199 -2.79 0.61 -26.56
C ARG A 199 -3.14 1.93 -25.82
N GLY A 200 -2.84 2.00 -24.52
CA GLY A 200 -3.26 3.09 -23.64
C GLY A 200 -4.66 2.89 -23.03
N ALA A 201 -4.90 3.56 -21.91
CA ALA A 201 -6.13 3.42 -21.12
C ALA A 201 -7.38 3.91 -21.88
N ASP A 202 -7.24 4.92 -22.74
CA ASP A 202 -8.35 5.45 -23.55
C ASP A 202 -8.94 4.36 -24.46
N ALA A 203 -8.09 3.66 -25.22
CA ALA A 203 -8.52 2.59 -26.13
C ALA A 203 -9.16 1.42 -25.36
N TYR A 204 -8.64 1.09 -24.18
CA TYR A 204 -9.25 0.07 -23.32
C TYR A 204 -10.63 0.49 -22.80
N ILE A 205 -10.81 1.77 -22.44
CA ILE A 205 -12.10 2.32 -22.04
C ILE A 205 -13.08 2.33 -23.22
N ASP A 206 -12.61 2.59 -24.44
CA ASP A 206 -13.43 2.50 -25.65
C ASP A 206 -13.91 1.07 -25.90
N ASP A 207 -13.03 0.07 -25.76
CA ASP A 207 -13.41 -1.36 -25.85
C ASP A 207 -14.51 -1.71 -24.81
N ILE A 208 -14.44 -1.16 -23.58
CA ILE A 208 -15.51 -1.34 -22.57
C ILE A 208 -16.79 -0.63 -23.02
N ASN A 209 -16.68 0.58 -23.57
CA ASN A 209 -17.82 1.40 -23.98
C ASN A 209 -18.64 0.76 -25.11
N GLU A 210 -18.00 -0.06 -25.96
CA GLU A 210 -18.70 -0.85 -26.99
C GLU A 210 -19.63 -1.92 -26.39
N LEU A 211 -19.30 -2.43 -25.19
CA LEU A 211 -20.07 -3.48 -24.51
C LEU A 211 -21.05 -2.90 -23.47
N ILE A 212 -20.64 -1.84 -22.78
CA ILE A 212 -21.38 -1.20 -21.69
C ILE A 212 -21.35 0.31 -21.92
N PRO A 213 -22.49 0.95 -22.23
CA PRO A 213 -22.51 2.38 -22.55
C PRO A 213 -22.05 3.28 -21.38
N LEU A 214 -20.80 3.75 -21.43
CA LEU A 214 -20.19 4.60 -20.40
C LEU A 214 -20.59 6.08 -20.54
N THR A 215 -20.99 6.52 -21.74
CA THR A 215 -21.34 7.93 -22.03
C THR A 215 -22.80 8.28 -21.79
N THR A 216 -23.61 7.33 -21.34
CA THR A 216 -25.07 7.54 -21.14
C THR A 216 -25.40 8.28 -19.84
N GLY A 217 -24.44 8.41 -18.93
CA GLY A 217 -24.66 8.96 -17.58
C GLY A 217 -25.26 7.97 -16.58
N ASN A 218 -25.51 6.72 -16.99
CA ASN A 218 -25.99 5.65 -16.10
C ASN A 218 -24.91 5.19 -15.11
N ILE A 219 -23.65 5.19 -15.56
CA ILE A 219 -22.48 4.93 -14.72
C ILE A 219 -21.86 6.29 -14.42
N ARG A 220 -21.75 6.64 -13.14
CA ARG A 220 -21.17 7.91 -12.67
C ARG A 220 -19.99 7.70 -11.75
N THR A 221 -19.97 6.59 -11.02
CA THR A 221 -18.87 6.25 -10.12
C THR A 221 -18.33 4.86 -10.38
N ALA A 222 -17.01 4.72 -10.27
CA ALA A 222 -16.33 3.45 -10.43
C ALA A 222 -15.32 3.19 -9.31
N ILE A 223 -15.15 1.93 -8.95
CA ILE A 223 -14.03 1.48 -8.12
C ILE A 223 -12.98 0.81 -9.00
N ASP A 224 -11.74 1.30 -8.92
CA ASP A 224 -10.59 0.76 -9.66
C ASP A 224 -9.63 0.05 -8.70
N THR A 225 -9.46 -1.26 -8.84
CA THR A 225 -8.64 -2.06 -7.92
C THR A 225 -7.41 -2.64 -8.60
N GLY A 226 -6.26 -2.51 -7.95
CA GLY A 226 -4.97 -2.79 -8.58
C GLY A 226 -4.57 -1.72 -9.59
N CYS A 227 -4.95 -0.46 -9.33
CA CYS A 227 -4.91 0.63 -10.30
C CYS A 227 -3.50 1.08 -10.73
N GLY A 228 -2.46 0.71 -9.97
CA GLY A 228 -1.11 1.22 -10.17
C GLY A 228 -1.08 2.74 -10.01
N VAL A 229 -0.69 3.45 -11.08
CA VAL A 229 -0.70 4.92 -11.17
C VAL A 229 -2.07 5.50 -11.58
N ALA A 230 -3.14 4.71 -11.47
CA ALA A 230 -4.53 5.11 -11.72
C ALA A 230 -4.80 5.62 -13.15
N SER A 231 -4.12 5.07 -14.17
CA SER A 231 -4.32 5.46 -15.58
C SER A 231 -5.77 5.27 -16.03
N TRP A 232 -6.42 4.16 -15.68
CA TRP A 232 -7.81 3.91 -16.03
C TRP A 232 -8.75 4.95 -15.40
N GLY A 233 -8.64 5.16 -14.08
CA GLY A 233 -9.41 6.18 -13.38
C GLY A 233 -9.20 7.60 -13.91
N ALA A 234 -7.96 7.95 -14.28
CA ALA A 234 -7.65 9.25 -14.86
C ALA A 234 -8.32 9.47 -16.23
N TYR A 235 -8.38 8.44 -17.07
CA TYR A 235 -8.96 8.55 -18.41
C TYR A 235 -10.49 8.43 -18.41
N LEU A 236 -11.08 7.73 -17.43
CA LEU A 236 -12.53 7.68 -17.24
C LEU A 236 -13.17 9.04 -17.01
N LEU A 237 -12.43 10.00 -16.45
CA LEU A 237 -12.96 11.34 -16.22
C LEU A 237 -13.33 12.05 -17.55
N LYS A 238 -12.77 11.63 -18.70
CA LYS A 238 -13.21 12.09 -20.03
C LYS A 238 -14.62 11.59 -20.42
N ARG A 239 -15.15 10.60 -19.71
CA ARG A 239 -16.50 10.04 -19.88
C ARG A 239 -17.43 10.47 -18.73
N ASP A 240 -17.02 11.48 -17.96
CA ASP A 240 -17.73 11.98 -16.76
C ASP A 240 -17.97 10.90 -15.67
N ILE A 241 -17.05 9.92 -15.60
CA ILE A 241 -17.07 8.87 -14.57
C ILE A 241 -15.97 9.13 -13.56
N GLN A 242 -16.35 9.29 -12.28
CA GLN A 242 -15.41 9.46 -11.18
C GLN A 242 -14.96 8.10 -10.65
N ALA A 243 -13.70 7.76 -10.86
CA ALA A 243 -13.09 6.58 -10.25
C ALA A 243 -12.51 6.88 -8.87
N MET A 244 -12.62 5.92 -7.95
CA MET A 244 -11.79 5.82 -6.75
C MET A 244 -10.81 4.65 -6.92
N SER A 245 -9.52 4.95 -6.89
CA SER A 245 -8.48 3.98 -7.28
C SER A 245 -7.73 3.42 -6.06
N PHE A 246 -7.53 2.10 -6.03
CA PHE A 246 -6.85 1.39 -4.94
C PHE A 246 -5.65 0.65 -5.47
N ALA A 247 -4.50 0.90 -4.82
CA ALA A 247 -3.31 0.09 -5.00
C ALA A 247 -2.74 -0.30 -3.62
N PRO A 248 -2.20 -1.52 -3.46
CA PRO A 248 -1.40 -1.84 -2.30
C PRO A 248 -0.15 -0.94 -2.25
N ARG A 249 0.47 -0.81 -1.08
CA ARG A 249 1.82 -0.23 -1.00
C ARG A 249 2.76 -1.10 -1.84
N ASP A 250 3.35 -0.50 -2.86
CA ASP A 250 4.29 -1.17 -3.76
C ASP A 250 5.72 -1.04 -3.24
N THR A 251 6.62 -1.92 -3.70
CA THR A 251 8.06 -1.88 -3.37
C THR A 251 8.78 -0.68 -3.98
N HIS A 252 8.15 0.00 -4.94
CA HIS A 252 8.66 1.22 -5.57
C HIS A 252 7.97 2.50 -5.05
N GLU A 253 7.28 2.37 -3.91
CA GLU A 253 6.87 3.40 -2.94
C GLU A 253 6.05 4.63 -3.39
N ALA A 254 5.73 4.82 -4.67
CA ALA A 254 5.08 6.06 -5.12
C ALA A 254 3.79 5.92 -5.97
N GLN A 255 3.26 4.72 -6.20
CA GLN A 255 2.15 4.53 -7.16
C GLN A 255 0.91 5.40 -6.88
N VAL A 256 0.43 5.40 -5.63
CA VAL A 256 -0.70 6.23 -5.22
C VAL A 256 -0.32 7.71 -5.22
N GLN A 257 0.90 8.05 -4.82
CA GLN A 257 1.38 9.43 -4.87
C GLN A 257 1.37 9.98 -6.31
N PHE A 258 1.78 9.18 -7.30
CA PHE A 258 1.70 9.56 -8.71
C PHE A 258 0.28 9.90 -9.15
N ALA A 259 -0.71 9.11 -8.72
CA ALA A 259 -2.10 9.41 -9.01
C ALA A 259 -2.55 10.73 -8.34
N LEU A 260 -2.17 10.93 -7.06
CA LEU A 260 -2.54 12.14 -6.30
C LEU A 260 -1.92 13.42 -6.88
N GLU A 261 -0.64 13.41 -7.27
CA GLU A 261 0.02 14.57 -7.92
C GLU A 261 -0.56 14.91 -9.29
N ARG A 262 -1.34 13.99 -9.89
CA ARG A 262 -2.08 14.18 -11.13
C ARG A 262 -3.52 14.64 -10.90
N GLY A 263 -3.96 14.72 -9.63
CA GLY A 263 -5.33 15.05 -9.25
C GLY A 263 -6.32 13.89 -9.40
N VAL A 264 -5.83 12.64 -9.48
CA VAL A 264 -6.67 11.46 -9.65
C VAL A 264 -6.97 10.85 -8.28
N PRO A 265 -8.24 10.64 -7.88
CA PRO A 265 -8.56 10.05 -6.58
C PRO A 265 -8.02 8.63 -6.46
N ALA A 266 -7.11 8.47 -5.49
CA ALA A 266 -6.47 7.19 -5.20
C ALA A 266 -6.15 7.07 -3.70
N MET A 267 -6.10 5.83 -3.21
CA MET A 267 -5.67 5.55 -1.86
C MET A 267 -4.89 4.23 -1.77
N ILE A 268 -4.03 4.13 -0.76
CA ILE A 268 -3.35 2.87 -0.45
C ILE A 268 -4.36 1.93 0.22
N GLY A 269 -4.66 0.82 -0.43
CA GLY A 269 -5.61 -0.14 0.07
C GLY A 269 -5.76 -1.36 -0.82
N ILE A 270 -6.40 -2.38 -0.26
CA ILE A 270 -6.76 -3.62 -0.95
C ILE A 270 -8.15 -4.06 -0.48
N MET A 271 -8.83 -4.87 -1.30
CA MET A 271 -9.96 -5.66 -0.80
C MET A 271 -9.43 -7.03 -0.38
N ALA A 272 -9.37 -7.21 0.94
CA ALA A 272 -8.96 -8.43 1.63
C ALA A 272 -10.11 -8.83 2.57
N SER A 273 -9.86 -9.23 3.82
CA SER A 273 -10.93 -9.58 4.75
C SER A 273 -11.78 -8.39 5.23
N GLN A 274 -11.25 -7.17 5.20
CA GLN A 274 -11.98 -5.98 5.64
C GLN A 274 -12.82 -5.37 4.52
N ARG A 275 -14.02 -4.88 4.88
CA ARG A 275 -14.84 -4.06 3.98
C ARG A 275 -14.17 -2.72 3.73
N LEU A 276 -14.39 -2.20 2.52
CA LEU A 276 -13.95 -0.86 2.15
C LEU A 276 -14.71 0.21 2.97
N PRO A 277 -14.14 1.42 3.14
CA PRO A 277 -14.77 2.52 3.88
C PRO A 277 -15.87 3.22 3.05
N TYR A 278 -16.59 2.48 2.21
CA TYR A 278 -17.69 2.97 1.40
C TYR A 278 -18.93 2.13 1.68
N PRO A 279 -20.13 2.73 1.68
CA PRO A 279 -21.37 1.97 1.83
C PRO A 279 -21.55 0.99 0.67
N ALA A 280 -22.38 -0.02 0.89
CA ALA A 280 -22.79 -0.92 -0.19
C ALA A 280 -23.42 -0.09 -1.33
N ARG A 281 -23.11 -0.46 -2.58
CA ARG A 281 -23.58 0.23 -3.79
C ARG A 281 -23.12 1.70 -3.93
N ALA A 282 -21.98 2.06 -3.33
CA ALA A 282 -21.35 3.37 -3.56
C ALA A 282 -20.81 3.57 -4.99
N PHE A 283 -20.61 2.47 -5.73
CA PHE A 283 -20.04 2.47 -7.08
C PHE A 283 -20.99 1.76 -8.06
N ASP A 284 -21.16 2.35 -9.24
CA ASP A 284 -21.96 1.80 -10.33
C ASP A 284 -21.20 0.71 -11.10
N MET A 285 -19.87 0.80 -11.11
CA MET A 285 -18.97 -0.12 -11.80
C MET A 285 -17.78 -0.51 -10.93
N ALA A 286 -17.34 -1.77 -11.04
CA ALA A 286 -16.10 -2.25 -10.46
C ALA A 286 -15.14 -2.71 -11.55
N HIS A 287 -13.91 -2.23 -11.48
CA HIS A 287 -12.82 -2.62 -12.36
C HIS A 287 -11.70 -3.27 -11.53
N CYS A 288 -11.20 -4.39 -12.04
CA CYS A 288 -10.10 -5.15 -11.46
C CYS A 288 -9.17 -5.58 -12.58
N SER A 289 -8.01 -4.93 -12.64
CA SER A 289 -6.97 -5.33 -13.59
C SER A 289 -5.88 -6.10 -12.86
N ARG A 290 -5.96 -7.44 -12.90
CA ARG A 290 -5.06 -8.34 -12.13
C ARG A 290 -4.96 -7.96 -10.64
N CYS A 291 -6.08 -7.56 -10.04
CA CYS A 291 -6.11 -7.08 -8.65
C CYS A 291 -5.84 -8.17 -7.59
N LEU A 292 -5.78 -9.45 -7.98
CA LEU A 292 -5.59 -10.63 -7.10
C LEU A 292 -6.66 -10.77 -6.01
N ILE A 293 -7.83 -10.15 -6.20
CA ILE A 293 -8.96 -10.22 -5.29
C ILE A 293 -9.74 -11.51 -5.59
N PRO A 294 -9.88 -12.42 -4.62
CA PRO A 294 -10.61 -13.66 -4.82
C PRO A 294 -12.11 -13.43 -4.64
N TRP A 295 -12.75 -12.78 -5.62
CA TRP A 295 -14.16 -12.37 -5.58
C TRP A 295 -15.13 -13.49 -5.16
N HIS A 296 -14.84 -14.74 -5.54
CA HIS A 296 -15.64 -15.92 -5.20
C HIS A 296 -15.60 -16.35 -3.72
N LYS A 297 -14.73 -15.74 -2.90
CA LYS A 297 -14.57 -16.08 -1.48
C LYS A 297 -15.31 -15.14 -0.53
N TYR A 298 -16.04 -14.17 -1.07
CA TYR A 298 -16.81 -13.17 -0.32
C TYR A 298 -18.29 -13.49 -0.30
#